data_AF-A0A0Q8S4H2-F1
#
_entry.id   AF-A0A0Q8S4H2-F1
#
_cell.length_a   1.000
_cell.length_b   1.000
_cell.length_c   1.000
_cell.angle_alpha   90.00
_cell.angle_beta   90.00
_cell.angle_gamma   90.00
#
_symmetry.space_group_name_H-M   'P 1'
#
loop_
_entity.id
_entity.type
_entity.pdbx_description
1 polymer ?
#
loop_
_entity_poly.entity_id
_entity_poly.type
_entity_poly.pdbx_seq_one_letter_code
_entity_poly.pdbx_strand_id
1 'polypeptide(L)'
;MVIALIAIFCAGVGNFAMHRAFMESDDPLIQQMVKPLADKVGPNITYVFEFLLLVGAMAIATRNWFTALMLYGLYTIFNAMAFSWIMQRPR
;
A
#
# COMPACT_ATOMS: atom_id res chain seq x y z
N MET A 1 4.16 22.36 -1.10
CA MET A 1 3.10 21.69 -0.29
C MET A 1 2.08 20.98 -1.18
N VAL A 2 1.35 21.68 -2.06
CA VAL A 2 0.34 21.08 -2.95
C VAL A 2 0.90 19.96 -3.84
N ILE A 3 2.08 20.16 -4.43
CA ILE A 3 2.75 19.15 -5.27
C ILE A 3 3.02 17.86 -4.49
N ALA A 4 3.44 17.96 -3.22
CA ALA A 4 3.69 16.79 -2.37
C ALA A 4 2.38 16.04 -2.04
N LEU A 5 1.29 16.77 -1.80
CA LEU A 5 -0.03 16.16 -1.60
C LEU A 5 -0.50 15.42 -2.85
N ILE A 6 -0.36 16.02 -4.03
CA ILE A 6 -0.70 15.38 -5.30
C ILE A 6 0.17 14.14 -5.52
N ALA A 7 1.48 14.22 -5.28
CA ALA A 7 2.39 13.10 -5.43
C ALA A 7 2.06 11.94 -4.47
N ILE A 8 1.83 12.23 -3.19
CA ILE A 8 1.43 11.24 -2.18
C ILE A 8 0.07 10.62 -2.54
N PHE A 9 -0.88 11.42 -3.01
CA PHE A 9 -2.18 10.94 -3.44
C PHE A 9 -2.07 10.01 -4.66
N CYS A 10 -1.32 10.39 -5.70
CA CYS A 10 -1.07 9.54 -6.87
C CYS A 10 -0.35 8.24 -6.49
N ALA A 11 0.66 8.31 -5.61
CA ALA A 11 1.32 7.13 -5.06
C ALA A 11 0.33 6.24 -4.29
N GLY A 12 -0.61 6.84 -3.57
CA GLY A 12 -1.68 6.12 -2.88
C GLY A 12 -2.57 5.36 -3.83
N VAL A 13 -3.05 6.00 -4.91
CA VAL A 13 -3.82 5.32 -5.97
C VAL A 13 -3.05 4.11 -6.51
N GLY A 14 -1.73 4.26 -6.73
CA GLY A 14 -0.86 3.16 -7.12
C GLY A 14 -0.80 2.02 -6.09
N ASN A 15 -0.59 2.34 -4.80
CA ASN A 15 -0.58 1.35 -3.73
C ASN A 15 -1.90 0.59 -3.65
N PHE A 16 -3.04 1.29 -3.69
CA PHE A 16 -4.36 0.66 -3.69
C PHE A 16 -4.56 -0.27 -4.88
N ALA A 17 -4.11 0.13 -6.08
CA ALA A 17 -4.20 -0.69 -7.28
C ALA A 17 -3.32 -1.95 -7.16
N MET A 18 -2.09 -1.79 -6.66
CA MET A 18 -1.17 -2.92 -6.40
C MET A 18 -1.74 -3.86 -5.34
N HIS A 19 -2.28 -3.32 -4.24
CA HIS A 19 -2.87 -4.09 -3.16
C HIS A 19 -4.11 -4.85 -3.63
N ARG A 20 -4.93 -4.22 -4.48
CA ARG A 20 -6.06 -4.88 -5.11
C ARG A 20 -5.61 -6.03 -6.02
N ALA A 21 -4.63 -5.79 -6.88
CA ALA A 21 -4.06 -6.83 -7.72
C ALA A 21 -3.48 -7.98 -6.87
N PHE A 22 -2.87 -7.66 -5.73
CA PHE A 22 -2.36 -8.64 -4.77
C PHE A 22 -3.50 -9.48 -4.18
N MET A 23 -4.57 -8.84 -3.68
CA MET A 23 -5.75 -9.51 -3.12
C MET A 23 -6.52 -10.35 -4.14
N GLU A 24 -6.57 -9.93 -5.41
CA GLU A 24 -7.21 -10.66 -6.51
C GLU A 24 -6.30 -11.74 -7.11
N SER A 25 -5.01 -11.78 -6.75
CA SER A 25 -4.09 -12.79 -7.26
C SER A 25 -4.28 -14.12 -6.53
N ASP A 26 -4.57 -15.18 -7.31
CA ASP A 26 -4.77 -16.55 -6.82
C ASP A 26 -3.46 -17.27 -6.41
N ASP A 27 -2.42 -16.51 -6.10
CA ASP A 27 -1.11 -17.08 -5.80
C ASP A 27 -1.14 -17.79 -4.42
N PRO A 28 -0.74 -19.07 -4.33
CA PRO A 28 -0.83 -19.86 -3.10
C PRO A 28 -0.09 -19.24 -1.90
N LEU A 29 0.94 -18.42 -2.14
CA LEU A 29 1.64 -17.68 -1.08
C LEU A 29 0.81 -16.52 -0.54
N ILE A 30 0.13 -15.79 -1.44
CA ILE A 30 -0.77 -14.71 -1.04
C ILE A 30 -1.95 -15.29 -0.29
N GLN A 31 -2.53 -16.39 -0.77
CA GLN A 31 -3.60 -17.06 -0.03
C GLN A 31 -3.14 -17.53 1.35
N GLN A 32 -1.89 -17.99 1.53
CA GLN A 32 -1.37 -18.35 2.85
C GLN A 32 -1.12 -17.14 3.77
N MET A 33 -0.67 -16.01 3.24
CA MET A 33 -0.45 -14.79 4.04
C MET A 33 -1.75 -14.06 4.37
N VAL A 34 -2.70 -14.06 3.42
CA VAL A 34 -3.98 -13.35 3.52
C VAL A 34 -5.03 -14.17 4.26
N LYS A 35 -5.10 -15.51 4.12
CA LYS A 35 -6.09 -16.36 4.83
C LYS A 35 -6.16 -16.07 6.35
N PRO A 36 -5.05 -16.11 7.10
CA PRO A 36 -5.08 -15.92 8.55
C PRO A 36 -5.60 -14.53 8.95
N LEU A 37 -5.37 -13.54 8.08
CA LEU A 37 -5.78 -12.15 8.29
C LEU A 37 -7.24 -11.93 7.86
N ALA A 38 -7.64 -12.49 6.72
CA ALA A 38 -9.00 -12.44 6.19
C ALA A 38 -9.98 -13.20 7.08
N ASP A 39 -9.59 -14.36 7.62
CA ASP A 39 -10.42 -15.17 8.51
C ASP A 39 -10.69 -14.46 9.86
N LYS A 40 -9.76 -13.61 10.31
CA LYS A 40 -9.89 -12.90 11.60
C LYS A 40 -10.56 -11.53 11.47
N VAL A 41 -10.36 -10.83 10.36
CA VAL A 41 -10.62 -9.39 10.28
C VAL A 41 -11.34 -8.97 9.00
N GLY A 42 -11.51 -9.89 8.05
CA GLY A 42 -12.18 -9.67 6.77
C GLY A 42 -11.25 -9.09 5.68
N PRO A 43 -11.50 -9.41 4.39
CA PRO A 43 -10.64 -9.02 3.27
C PRO A 43 -10.55 -7.50 3.06
N ASN A 44 -11.47 -6.73 3.64
CA ASN A 44 -11.55 -5.29 3.44
C ASN A 44 -10.75 -4.47 4.46
N ILE A 45 -10.32 -5.06 5.59
CA ILE A 45 -9.62 -4.31 6.64
C ILE A 45 -8.27 -3.77 6.14
N THR A 46 -7.62 -4.51 5.24
CA THR A 46 -6.30 -4.21 4.73
C THR A 46 -6.31 -2.93 3.88
N TYR A 47 -7.39 -2.73 3.12
CA TYR A 47 -7.64 -1.47 2.39
C TYR A 47 -7.91 -0.29 3.33
N VAL A 48 -8.59 -0.52 4.46
CA VAL A 48 -8.78 0.52 5.48
C VAL A 48 -7.42 0.94 6.06
N PHE A 49 -6.52 -0.02 6.27
CA PHE A 49 -5.17 0.27 6.74
C PHE A 49 -4.37 1.08 5.70
N GLU A 50 -4.40 0.69 4.42
CA GLU A 50 -3.78 1.50 3.35
C GLU A 50 -4.35 2.93 3.29
N PHE A 51 -5.66 3.06 3.52
CA PHE A 51 -6.32 4.37 3.54
C PHE A 51 -5.84 5.23 4.71
N LEU A 52 -5.75 4.65 5.90
CA LEU A 52 -5.25 5.34 7.09
C LEU A 52 -3.79 5.78 6.93
N LEU A 53 -2.95 4.95 6.29
CA LEU A 53 -1.57 5.33 5.96
C LEU A 53 -1.52 6.51 4.99
N LEU A 54 -2.36 6.50 3.95
CA LEU A 54 -2.44 7.61 2.98
C LEU A 54 -2.91 8.91 3.66
N VAL A 55 -4.00 8.86 4.42
CA VAL A 55 -4.54 10.02 5.14
C VAL A 55 -3.54 10.54 6.16
N GLY A 56 -2.87 9.65 6.90
CA GLY A 56 -1.81 10.02 7.84
C GLY A 56 -0.64 10.73 7.16
N ALA A 57 -0.18 10.21 6.01
CA ALA A 57 0.88 10.86 5.23
C ALA A 57 0.45 12.24 4.70
N MET A 58 -0.77 12.37 4.18
CA MET A 58 -1.30 13.65 3.71
C MET A 58 -1.44 14.67 4.86
N ALA A 59 -1.85 14.23 6.04
CA ALA A 59 -1.92 15.08 7.23
C ALA A 59 -0.54 15.54 7.70
N ILE A 60 0.48 14.68 7.65
CA ILE A 60 1.87 15.08 7.95
C ILE A 60 2.36 16.06 6.89
N ALA A 61 1.99 15.87 5.62
CA ALA A 61 2.42 16.72 4.52
C ALA A 61 1.96 18.18 4.63
N THR A 62 0.88 18.47 5.37
CA THR A 62 0.42 19.84 5.62
C THR A 62 1.33 20.60 6.60
N ARG A 63 2.09 19.89 7.44
CA ARG A 63 3.09 20.48 8.35
C ARG A 63 4.51 20.34 7.81
N ASN A 64 4.88 19.15 7.35
CA ASN A 64 6.20 18.87 6.82
C ASN A 64 6.09 17.95 5.58
N TRP A 65 6.13 18.60 4.42
CA TRP A 65 6.00 17.93 3.13
C TRP A 65 7.15 16.94 2.85
N PHE A 66 8.37 17.24 3.31
CA PHE A 66 9.54 16.40 3.03
C PHE A 66 9.47 15.08 3.82
N THR A 67 9.13 15.16 5.12
CA THR A 67 8.96 13.97 5.95
C THR A 67 7.84 13.08 5.44
N ALA A 68 6.70 13.65 5.04
CA ALA A 68 5.60 12.88 4.50
C ALA A 68 5.96 12.17 3.20
N LEU A 69 6.67 12.86 2.30
CA LEU A 69 7.09 12.30 1.02
C LEU A 69 8.11 11.18 1.21
N MET A 70 9.03 11.31 2.16
CA MET A 70 9.97 10.23 2.52
C MET A 70 9.26 9.03 3.14
N LEU A 71 8.41 9.23 4.13
CA LEU A 71 7.68 8.13 4.78
C LEU A 71 6.80 7.38 3.78
N TYR A 72 5.99 8.10 3.02
CA TYR A 72 5.04 7.48 2.10
C TYR A 72 5.71 6.96 0.83
N GLY A 73 6.73 7.66 0.33
CA GLY A 73 7.52 7.22 -0.82
C GLY A 73 8.27 5.92 -0.51
N LEU A 74 8.93 5.85 0.66
CA LEU A 74 9.62 4.64 1.09
C LEU A 74 8.66 3.47 1.29
N TYR A 75 7.50 3.72 1.93
CA TYR A 75 6.43 2.73 2.05
C TYR A 75 5.97 2.21 0.68
N THR A 76 5.73 3.10 -0.28
CA THR A 76 5.31 2.75 -1.64
C THR A 76 6.36 1.91 -2.37
N ILE A 77 7.65 2.24 -2.22
CA ILE A 77 8.75 1.46 -2.81
C ILE A 77 8.80 0.06 -2.20
N PHE A 78 8.68 -0.08 -0.88
CA PHE A 78 8.60 -1.40 -0.24
C PHE A 78 7.38 -2.20 -0.68
N ASN A 79 6.21 -1.55 -0.81
CA ASN A 79 4.99 -2.21 -1.28
C ASN A 79 5.15 -2.70 -2.74
N ALA A 80 5.74 -1.88 -3.60
CA ALA A 80 6.05 -2.25 -4.98
C ALA A 80 7.09 -3.37 -5.10
N MET A 81 8.13 -3.37 -4.25
CA MET A 81 9.12 -4.46 -4.22
C MET A 81 8.50 -5.76 -3.72
N ALA A 82 7.65 -5.71 -2.69
CA ALA A 82 6.91 -6.87 -2.20
C ALA A 82 5.99 -7.44 -3.29
N PHE A 83 5.25 -6.58 -3.98
CA PHE A 83 4.42 -6.95 -5.11
C PHE A 83 5.24 -7.61 -6.22
N SER A 84 6.34 -6.98 -6.65
CA SER A 84 7.21 -7.51 -7.70
C SER A 84 7.82 -8.85 -7.33
N TRP A 85 8.28 -9.02 -6.09
CA TRP A 85 8.91 -10.27 -5.66
C TRP A 85 7.94 -11.45 -5.61
N ILE A 86 6.71 -11.19 -5.18
CA ILE A 86 5.68 -12.21 -5.05
C ILE A 86 5.11 -12.57 -6.42
N MET A 87 4.88 -11.58 -7.28
CA MET A 87 4.31 -11.81 -8.62
C MET A 87 5.33 -12.35 -9.63
N GLN A 88 6.63 -12.02 -9.49
CA GLN A 88 7.69 -12.49 -10.39
C GLN A 88 8.42 -13.75 -9.88
N ARG A 89 7.94 -14.39 -8.82
CA ARG A 89 8.54 -15.65 -8.35
C ARG A 89 8.40 -16.72 -9.45
N PRO A 90 9.49 -17.36 -9.92
CA PRO A 90 9.37 -18.47 -10.84
C PRO A 90 8.61 -19.60 -10.16
N ARG A 91 7.56 -20.09 -10.83
CA ARG A 91 6.73 -21.23 -10.39
C ARG A 91 7.51 -22.54 -10.38
#